data_AF-A0A1C6I3A8-F1
#
_entry.id   AF-A0A1C6I3A8-F1
#
_cell.length_a   1.000
_cell.length_b   1.000
_cell.length_c   1.000
_cell.angle_alpha   90.00
_cell.angle_beta   90.00
_cell.angle_gamma   90.00
#
_symmetry.space_group_name_H-M   'P 1'
#
loop_
_entity.id
_entity.type
_entity.pdbx_description
1 polymer ?
#
loop_
_entity_poly.entity_id
_entity_poly.type
_entity_poly.pdbx_seq_one_letter_code
_entity_poly.pdbx_strand_id
1 'polypeptide(L)'
;MINGIIFQRDDNREYKGVEWDNWYLNNIFSELLEDFFGENIEKSWYDSNYVDVCNDYSFIEKYIELSKRENIKFRMLLCETDRLKPRLTNINWKTKFIGYDYAYLGGSYYSAVYNDIYSKRIQQFLYFKLNCNGLFEHIENLNEFIRLREDMISQDNNMILEQGDFTIYKLYEINL
;
A
#
# COMPACT_ATOMS: atom_id res chain seq x y z
N MET A 1 -5.21 4.20 -12.27
CA MET A 1 -4.45 3.32 -13.19
C MET A 1 -4.00 2.10 -12.40
N ILE A 2 -4.13 0.88 -12.91
CA ILE A 2 -3.56 -0.27 -12.19
C ILE A 2 -2.03 -0.26 -12.34
N ASN A 3 -1.33 -0.11 -11.22
CA ASN A 3 0.12 0.02 -11.22
C ASN A 3 0.81 -1.34 -11.10
N GLY A 4 0.35 -2.18 -10.18
CA GLY A 4 0.98 -3.46 -9.88
C GLY A 4 0.49 -4.06 -8.58
N ILE A 5 1.29 -4.96 -8.01
CA ILE A 5 0.97 -5.71 -6.79
C ILE A 5 1.95 -5.40 -5.68
N ILE A 6 1.46 -5.36 -4.45
CA ILE A 6 2.26 -5.45 -3.22
C ILE A 6 2.03 -6.83 -2.59
N PHE A 7 3.12 -7.50 -2.23
CA PHE A 7 3.07 -8.72 -1.41
C PHE A 7 3.16 -8.37 0.06
N GLN A 8 2.21 -8.89 0.83
CA GLN A 8 2.15 -8.72 2.28
C GLN A 8 2.10 -10.08 2.98
N ARG A 9 2.80 -10.20 4.10
CA ARG A 9 2.62 -11.35 4.98
C ARG A 9 1.20 -11.32 5.55
N ASP A 10 0.49 -12.44 5.51
CA ASP A 10 -0.86 -12.54 6.07
C ASP A 10 -0.79 -13.16 7.47
N ASP A 11 -0.84 -12.28 8.45
CA ASP A 11 -0.83 -12.60 9.88
C ASP A 11 -2.17 -12.27 10.54
N ASN A 12 -3.27 -12.28 9.76
CA ASN A 12 -4.64 -12.06 10.22
C ASN A 12 -4.89 -10.68 10.87
N ARG A 13 -4.11 -9.66 10.51
CA ARG A 13 -4.39 -8.28 10.93
C ARG A 13 -5.74 -7.81 10.40
N GLU A 14 -6.46 -7.03 11.20
CA GLU A 14 -7.74 -6.43 10.82
C GLU A 14 -7.57 -5.31 9.80
N TYR A 15 -6.56 -4.45 9.97
CA TYR A 15 -6.24 -3.42 8.99
C TYR A 15 -5.58 -4.05 7.75
N LYS A 16 -6.15 -3.79 6.58
CA LYS A 16 -5.76 -4.43 5.31
C LYS A 16 -5.20 -3.47 4.26
N GLY A 17 -4.79 -2.27 4.63
CA GLY A 17 -4.12 -1.30 3.74
C GLY A 17 -2.69 -1.66 3.37
N VAL A 18 -1.95 -0.72 2.77
CA VAL A 18 -0.57 -0.96 2.30
C VAL A 18 0.48 -0.95 3.40
N GLU A 19 0.11 -0.58 4.62
CA GLU A 19 0.98 -0.66 5.81
C GLU A 19 1.45 -2.11 6.08
N TRP A 20 2.52 -2.26 6.87
CA TRP A 20 3.04 -3.52 7.45
C TRP A 20 4.20 -4.20 6.71
N ASP A 21 4.31 -5.53 6.87
CA ASP A 21 5.41 -6.38 6.39
C ASP A 21 5.25 -6.67 4.89
N ASN A 22 5.44 -5.60 4.12
CA ASN A 22 5.54 -5.64 2.66
C ASN A 22 6.87 -6.28 2.27
N TRP A 23 6.87 -7.07 1.19
CA TRP A 23 8.10 -7.63 0.63
C TRP A 23 8.91 -8.47 1.63
N TYR A 24 8.21 -9.15 2.55
CA TYR A 24 8.77 -9.96 3.63
C TYR A 24 9.81 -11.02 3.23
N LEU A 25 9.85 -11.47 1.97
CA LEU A 25 10.87 -12.41 1.48
C LEU A 25 12.21 -11.74 1.24
N ASN A 26 12.28 -10.42 1.04
CA ASN A 26 13.54 -9.72 0.81
C ASN A 26 14.49 -9.84 2.01
N ASN A 27 13.92 -9.97 3.23
CA ASN A 27 14.70 -10.23 4.44
C ASN A 27 15.19 -11.68 4.56
N ILE A 28 14.58 -12.62 3.83
CA ILE A 28 14.88 -14.06 3.90
C ILE A 28 15.79 -14.48 2.74
N PHE A 29 15.58 -13.91 1.56
CA PHE A 29 16.23 -14.24 0.29
C PHE A 29 16.84 -12.99 -0.35
N SER A 30 17.55 -12.17 0.42
CA SER A 30 18.14 -10.91 -0.05
C SER A 30 19.01 -11.12 -1.30
N GLU A 31 19.95 -12.06 -1.25
CA GLU A 31 20.85 -12.39 -2.38
C GLU A 31 20.11 -12.78 -3.68
N LEU A 32 18.85 -13.21 -3.59
CA LEU A 32 18.06 -13.67 -4.73
C LEU A 32 17.08 -12.62 -5.27
N LEU A 33 16.68 -11.66 -4.43
CA LEU A 33 15.57 -10.75 -4.70
C LEU A 33 15.96 -9.27 -4.71
N GLU A 34 17.02 -8.89 -3.99
CA GLU A 34 17.41 -7.50 -3.76
C GLU A 34 17.72 -6.76 -5.06
N ASP A 35 18.53 -7.35 -5.96
CA ASP A 35 18.88 -6.73 -7.24
C ASP A 35 17.62 -6.39 -8.05
N PHE A 36 16.73 -7.37 -8.24
CA PHE A 36 15.48 -7.13 -8.97
C PHE A 36 14.61 -6.09 -8.26
N PHE A 37 14.49 -6.18 -6.94
CA PHE A 37 13.66 -5.29 -6.14
C PHE A 37 14.13 -3.83 -6.24
N GLY A 38 15.42 -3.58 -6.04
CA GLY A 38 16.01 -2.24 -6.18
C GLY A 38 15.99 -1.73 -7.61
N GLU A 39 16.13 -2.61 -8.61
CA GLU A 39 16.11 -2.23 -10.02
C GLU A 39 14.71 -1.97 -10.60
N ASN A 40 13.66 -2.57 -10.04
CA ASN A 40 12.33 -2.58 -10.67
C ASN A 40 11.17 -2.18 -9.76
N ILE A 41 11.34 -2.20 -8.43
CA ILE A 41 10.25 -1.92 -7.49
C ILE A 41 10.55 -0.66 -6.69
N GLU A 42 11.67 -0.59 -5.97
CA GLU A 42 12.00 0.54 -5.09
C GLU A 42 12.52 1.76 -5.87
N LYS A 43 11.61 2.49 -6.52
CA LYS A 43 11.95 3.61 -7.41
C LYS A 43 11.27 4.93 -7.06
N SER A 44 10.26 4.90 -6.19
CA SER A 44 9.52 6.10 -5.77
C SER A 44 10.39 7.18 -5.14
N TRP A 45 11.50 6.80 -4.49
CA TRP A 45 12.52 7.74 -4.00
C TRP A 45 13.18 8.60 -5.08
N TYR A 46 13.16 8.15 -6.34
CA TYR A 46 13.86 8.79 -7.46
C TYR A 46 12.91 9.31 -8.55
N ASP A 47 11.68 8.80 -8.64
CA ASP A 47 10.66 9.21 -9.61
C ASP A 47 9.30 9.34 -8.92
N SER A 48 8.82 10.58 -8.76
CA SER A 48 7.52 10.88 -8.14
C SER A 48 6.32 10.41 -8.97
N ASN A 49 6.52 9.98 -10.21
CA ASN A 49 5.50 9.31 -11.01
C ASN A 49 5.48 7.79 -10.80
N TYR A 50 6.39 7.27 -9.97
CA TYR A 50 6.51 5.86 -9.65
C TYR A 50 5.87 5.54 -8.29
N VAL A 51 5.23 4.39 -8.22
CA VAL A 51 4.76 3.78 -6.97
C VAL A 51 5.43 2.41 -6.84
N ASP A 52 5.96 2.08 -5.67
CA ASP A 52 6.73 0.86 -5.44
C ASP A 52 5.80 -0.35 -5.40
N VAL A 53 5.52 -0.90 -6.57
CA VAL A 53 4.70 -2.10 -6.75
C VAL A 53 5.32 -2.96 -7.84
N CYS A 54 5.06 -4.27 -7.81
CA CYS A 54 5.55 -5.16 -8.85
C CYS A 54 4.56 -5.27 -10.00
N ASN A 55 5.02 -5.06 -11.23
CA ASN A 55 4.26 -5.31 -12.45
C ASN A 55 4.85 -6.43 -13.33
N ASP A 56 5.85 -7.16 -12.83
CA ASP A 56 6.50 -8.27 -13.54
C ASP A 56 5.92 -9.62 -13.12
N TYR A 57 5.31 -10.33 -14.08
CA TYR A 57 4.64 -11.61 -13.82
C TYR A 57 5.61 -12.70 -13.35
N SER A 58 6.82 -12.75 -13.90
CA SER A 58 7.80 -13.78 -13.53
C SER A 58 8.30 -13.59 -12.10
N PHE A 59 8.50 -12.35 -11.66
CA PHE A 59 8.82 -12.04 -10.28
C PHE A 59 7.66 -12.33 -9.35
N ILE A 60 6.42 -11.99 -9.74
CA ILE A 60 5.20 -12.32 -8.98
C ILE A 60 5.08 -13.84 -8.77
N GLU A 61 5.24 -14.64 -9.82
CA GLU A 61 5.19 -16.11 -9.74
C GLU A 61 6.31 -16.66 -8.84
N LYS A 62 7.55 -16.20 -9.03
CA LYS A 62 8.68 -16.57 -8.17
C LYS A 62 8.41 -16.25 -6.69
N TYR A 63 7.85 -15.08 -6.40
CA TYR A 63 7.54 -14.67 -5.04
C TYR A 63 6.44 -15.54 -4.41
N ILE A 64 5.42 -15.92 -5.18
CA ILE A 64 4.37 -16.88 -4.76
C ILE A 64 4.98 -18.25 -4.46
N GLU A 65 5.82 -18.78 -5.35
CA GLU A 65 6.45 -20.09 -5.21
C GLU A 65 7.32 -20.17 -3.96
N LEU A 66 8.18 -19.17 -3.75
CA LEU A 66 9.02 -19.07 -2.55
C LEU A 66 8.16 -19.00 -1.29
N SER A 67 7.09 -18.19 -1.30
CA SER A 67 6.20 -18.07 -0.13
C SER A 67 5.53 -19.39 0.23
N LYS A 68 5.05 -20.14 -0.79
CA LYS A 68 4.47 -21.48 -0.61
C LYS A 68 5.51 -22.48 -0.10
N ARG A 69 6.73 -22.45 -0.64
CA ARG A 69 7.84 -23.33 -0.24
C ARG A 69 8.22 -23.13 1.23
N GLU A 70 8.27 -21.89 1.69
CA GLU A 70 8.57 -21.55 3.09
C GLU A 70 7.35 -21.64 4.01
N ASN A 71 6.18 -22.09 3.50
CA ASN A 71 4.92 -22.18 4.24
C ASN A 71 4.52 -20.84 4.91
N ILE A 72 4.82 -19.73 4.26
CA ILE A 72 4.44 -18.38 4.71
C ILE A 72 3.05 -18.07 4.16
N LYS A 73 2.11 -17.72 5.03
CA LYS A 73 0.82 -17.17 4.60
C LYS A 73 1.00 -15.75 4.11
N PHE A 74 0.37 -15.43 2.99
CA PHE A 74 0.51 -14.15 2.34
C PHE A 74 -0.77 -13.71 1.65
N ARG A 75 -0.83 -12.41 1.39
CA ARG A 75 -1.86 -11.78 0.59
C ARG A 75 -1.23 -10.90 -0.47
N MET A 76 -1.96 -10.70 -1.55
CA MET A 76 -1.54 -9.88 -2.68
C MET A 76 -2.52 -8.74 -2.87
N LEU A 77 -2.01 -7.52 -2.75
CA LEU A 77 -2.76 -6.30 -2.97
C LEU A 77 -2.53 -5.81 -4.39
N LEU A 78 -3.57 -5.79 -5.22
CA LEU A 78 -3.54 -5.07 -6.48
C LEU A 78 -3.79 -3.59 -6.22
N CYS A 79 -2.85 -2.76 -6.64
CA CYS A 79 -2.82 -1.33 -6.36
C CYS A 79 -3.22 -0.53 -7.58
N GLU A 80 -4.23 0.32 -7.41
CA GLU A 80 -4.58 1.38 -8.34
C GLU A 80 -4.28 2.74 -7.73
N THR A 81 -3.48 3.56 -8.41
CA THR A 81 -3.17 4.94 -7.99
C THR A 81 -3.32 5.93 -9.14
N ASP A 82 -3.04 7.20 -8.86
CA ASP A 82 -2.89 8.27 -9.84
C ASP A 82 -1.53 8.29 -10.55
N ARG A 83 -0.57 7.49 -10.08
CA ARG A 83 0.80 7.47 -10.58
C ARG A 83 0.86 6.81 -11.95
N LEU A 84 1.74 7.34 -12.80
CA LEU A 84 1.88 6.91 -14.20
C LEU A 84 2.67 5.60 -14.33
N LYS A 85 3.50 5.27 -13.34
CA LYS A 85 4.39 4.12 -13.37
C LYS A 85 4.42 3.39 -12.01
N PRO A 86 4.75 2.10 -12.01
CA PRO A 86 4.70 1.21 -13.17
C PRO A 86 3.24 1.02 -13.62
N ARG A 87 3.03 0.31 -14.73
CA ARG A 87 1.69 -0.07 -15.21
C ARG A 87 1.62 -1.56 -15.36
N LEU A 88 0.56 -2.14 -14.82
CA LEU A 88 0.23 -3.55 -15.01
C LEU A 88 -0.93 -3.67 -15.98
N THR A 89 -0.78 -4.55 -16.97
CA THR A 89 -1.77 -4.80 -18.03
C THR A 89 -2.09 -6.30 -18.09
N ASN A 90 -3.21 -6.67 -18.71
CA ASN A 90 -3.64 -8.07 -18.90
C ASN A 90 -3.93 -8.83 -17.60
N ILE A 91 -4.52 -8.13 -16.62
CA ILE A 91 -4.90 -8.71 -15.34
C ILE A 91 -6.01 -9.74 -15.55
N ASN A 92 -5.73 -11.00 -15.24
CA ASN A 92 -6.64 -12.14 -15.34
C ASN A 92 -7.01 -12.75 -13.98
N TRP A 93 -6.55 -12.13 -12.88
CA TRP A 93 -6.86 -12.60 -11.53
C TRP A 93 -8.24 -12.19 -11.06
N LYS A 94 -8.84 -13.03 -10.21
CA LYS A 94 -10.07 -12.68 -9.50
C LYS A 94 -9.75 -11.74 -8.36
N THR A 95 -10.23 -10.51 -8.44
CA THR A 95 -9.98 -9.46 -7.45
C THR A 95 -11.23 -9.08 -6.67
N LYS A 96 -11.06 -8.70 -5.42
CA LYS A 96 -12.12 -8.10 -4.59
C LYS A 96 -11.69 -6.71 -4.14
N PHE A 97 -12.50 -5.69 -4.42
CA PHE A 97 -12.25 -4.34 -3.88
C PHE A 97 -12.33 -4.37 -2.35
N ILE A 98 -11.33 -3.79 -1.68
CA ILE A 98 -11.26 -3.78 -0.21
C ILE A 98 -11.30 -2.39 0.41
N GLY A 99 -11.08 -1.32 -0.36
CA GLY A 99 -11.18 0.06 0.11
C GLY A 99 -10.09 0.97 -0.48
N TYR A 100 -10.09 2.20 0.00
CA TYR A 100 -9.08 3.21 -0.29
C TYR A 100 -8.18 3.45 0.92
N ASP A 101 -6.90 3.60 0.64
CA ASP A 101 -5.85 3.96 1.58
C ASP A 101 -5.14 5.24 1.11
N TYR A 102 -4.46 5.92 2.02
CA TYR A 102 -3.64 7.09 1.74
C TYR A 102 -2.30 6.92 2.41
N ALA A 103 -1.27 6.67 1.60
CA ALA A 103 0.02 6.18 2.09
C ALA A 103 1.17 6.68 1.19
N TYR A 104 2.39 6.52 1.68
CA TYR A 104 3.59 6.78 0.87
C TYR A 104 3.62 5.97 -0.42
N LEU A 105 4.26 6.56 -1.44
CA LEU A 105 4.48 5.92 -2.74
C LEU A 105 5.29 4.61 -2.66
N GLY A 106 6.01 4.38 -1.57
CA GLY A 106 6.89 3.24 -1.41
C GLY A 106 7.77 3.32 -0.16
N GLY A 107 8.89 2.61 -0.18
CA GLY A 107 9.80 2.52 0.98
C GLY A 107 9.12 1.88 2.19
N SER A 108 8.73 2.69 3.18
CA SER A 108 8.04 2.20 4.38
C SER A 108 6.55 1.90 4.15
N TYR A 109 5.95 2.42 3.08
CA TYR A 109 4.50 2.36 2.83
C TYR A 109 3.66 2.89 4.00
N TYR A 110 4.19 3.90 4.70
CA TYR A 110 3.51 4.54 5.82
C TYR A 110 2.10 4.96 5.41
N SER A 111 1.08 4.38 6.06
CA SER A 111 -0.31 4.73 5.81
C SER A 111 -0.80 5.78 6.79
N ALA A 112 -1.20 6.94 6.28
CA ALA A 112 -1.87 7.95 7.08
C ALA A 112 -3.24 7.46 7.58
N VAL A 113 -3.95 6.62 6.82
CA VAL A 113 -5.22 6.04 7.27
C VAL A 113 -4.99 5.14 8.48
N TYR A 114 -3.95 4.30 8.45
CA TYR A 114 -3.59 3.47 9.59
C TYR A 114 -3.19 4.33 10.80
N ASN A 115 -2.19 5.20 10.60
CA ASN A 115 -1.52 5.91 11.68
C ASN A 115 -2.32 7.06 12.27
N ASP A 116 -3.18 7.71 11.49
CA ASP A 116 -3.92 8.90 11.94
C ASP A 116 -5.35 8.54 12.40
N ILE A 117 -5.99 7.56 11.74
CA ILE A 117 -7.41 7.21 11.97
C ILE A 117 -7.55 5.86 12.66
N TYR A 118 -7.07 4.78 12.04
CA TYR A 118 -7.32 3.41 12.51
C TYR A 118 -6.69 3.17 13.89
N SER A 119 -5.48 3.69 14.12
CA SER A 119 -4.78 3.67 15.41
C SER A 119 -5.45 4.55 16.48
N LYS A 120 -6.44 5.38 16.09
CA LYS A 120 -7.14 6.36 16.93
C LYS A 120 -6.21 7.39 17.58
N ARG A 121 -5.05 7.65 16.96
CA ARG A 121 -4.04 8.59 17.44
C ARG A 121 -4.54 10.04 17.44
N ILE A 122 -5.33 10.43 16.44
CA ILE A 122 -5.77 11.82 16.23
C ILE A 122 -7.26 11.96 16.51
N GLN A 123 -7.60 12.71 17.56
CA GLN A 123 -9.00 12.84 18.02
C GLN A 123 -9.92 13.45 16.96
N GLN A 124 -9.39 14.40 16.17
CA GLN A 124 -10.11 15.10 15.11
C GLN A 124 -10.57 14.13 14.00
N PHE A 125 -9.94 12.97 13.84
CA PHE A 125 -10.28 12.02 12.79
C PHE A 125 -11.22 10.89 13.23
N LEU A 126 -11.60 10.84 14.51
CA LEU A 126 -12.42 9.74 15.05
C LEU A 126 -13.84 9.64 14.45
N TYR A 127 -14.32 10.68 13.77
CA TYR A 127 -15.62 10.66 13.12
C TYR A 127 -15.59 9.98 11.75
N PHE A 128 -14.41 9.78 11.14
CA PHE A 128 -14.29 9.04 9.90
C PHE A 128 -14.60 7.56 10.13
N LYS A 129 -15.51 7.02 9.32
CA LYS A 129 -15.88 5.61 9.36
C LYS A 129 -15.10 4.83 8.32
N LEU A 130 -14.34 3.87 8.80
CA LEU A 130 -13.64 2.88 7.98
C LEU A 130 -14.51 1.63 7.84
N ASN A 131 -14.35 0.90 6.73
CA ASN A 131 -15.02 -0.37 6.49
C ASN A 131 -14.40 -1.50 7.33
N CYS A 132 -14.87 -2.74 7.15
CA CYS A 132 -14.38 -3.90 7.90
C CYS A 132 -12.90 -4.25 7.64
N ASN A 133 -12.27 -3.66 6.62
CA ASN A 133 -10.86 -3.83 6.31
C ASN A 133 -9.99 -2.69 6.90
N GLY A 134 -10.60 -1.76 7.66
CA GLY A 134 -9.92 -0.57 8.17
C GLY A 134 -9.62 0.48 7.08
N LEU A 135 -10.32 0.45 5.94
CA LEU A 135 -10.10 1.35 4.82
C LEU A 135 -11.33 2.22 4.54
N PHE A 136 -11.15 3.30 3.80
CA PHE A 136 -12.29 4.07 3.32
C PHE A 136 -13.05 3.28 2.24
N GLU A 137 -14.37 3.19 2.35
CA GLU A 137 -15.19 2.56 1.31
C GLU A 137 -15.41 3.48 0.10
N HIS A 138 -15.48 4.78 0.35
CA HIS A 138 -15.80 5.82 -0.62
C HIS A 138 -14.68 6.84 -0.72
N ILE A 139 -14.35 7.25 -1.95
CA ILE A 139 -13.25 8.17 -2.23
C ILE A 139 -13.53 9.58 -1.70
N GLU A 140 -14.81 9.96 -1.62
CA GLU A 140 -15.25 11.26 -1.10
C GLU A 140 -14.86 11.44 0.37
N ASN A 141 -15.05 10.40 1.18
CA ASN A 141 -14.68 10.41 2.60
C ASN A 141 -13.15 10.47 2.77
N LEU A 142 -12.40 9.79 1.90
CA LEU A 142 -10.94 9.85 1.93
C LEU A 142 -10.45 11.25 1.53
N ASN A 143 -11.04 11.87 0.50
CA ASN A 143 -10.68 13.22 0.10
C ASN A 143 -10.99 14.26 1.19
N GLU A 144 -12.09 14.08 1.93
CA GLU A 144 -12.38 14.91 3.10
C GLU A 144 -11.31 14.75 4.19
N PHE A 145 -10.89 13.52 4.47
CA PHE A 145 -9.79 13.25 5.39
C PHE A 145 -8.49 13.93 4.96
N ILE A 146 -8.10 13.78 3.69
CA ILE A 146 -6.89 14.40 3.14
C ILE A 146 -6.96 15.92 3.29
N ARG A 147 -8.08 16.55 2.91
CA ARG A 147 -8.25 18.00 3.04
C ARG A 147 -8.05 18.47 4.48
N LEU A 148 -8.66 17.79 5.45
CA LEU A 148 -8.52 18.18 6.86
C LEU A 148 -7.13 17.92 7.41
N ARG A 149 -6.48 16.84 6.96
CA ARG A 149 -5.09 16.55 7.31
C ARG A 149 -4.16 17.66 6.83
N GLU A 150 -4.31 18.10 5.59
CA GLU A 150 -3.53 19.21 5.02
C GLU A 150 -3.85 20.56 5.71
N ASP A 151 -5.13 20.82 6.00
CA ASP A 151 -5.55 22.01 6.77
C ASP A 151 -4.83 22.02 8.15
N MET A 152 -4.79 20.88 8.85
CA MET A 152 -4.11 20.75 10.15
C MET A 152 -2.58 20.91 10.05
N ILE A 153 -1.94 20.36 9.01
CA ILE A 153 -0.50 20.53 8.77
C ILE A 153 -0.18 22.01 8.57
N SER A 154 -0.99 22.72 7.78
CA SER A 154 -0.75 24.13 7.42
C SER A 154 -0.92 25.10 8.59
N GLN A 155 -1.79 24.81 9.56
CA GLN A 155 -2.16 25.73 10.64
C GLN A 155 -1.23 25.66 11.86
N ASP A 156 -0.66 24.50 12.17
CA ASP A 156 -0.06 24.25 13.49
C ASP A 156 1.45 23.95 13.47
N ASN A 157 2.11 24.00 12.30
CA ASN A 157 3.48 23.46 12.14
C ASN A 157 3.58 22.06 12.79
N ASN A 158 2.52 21.26 12.60
CA ASN A 158 2.15 20.18 13.49
C ASN A 158 3.07 18.98 13.28
N MET A 159 4.03 18.77 14.18
CA MET A 159 4.99 17.65 14.09
C MET A 159 4.36 16.28 14.35
N ILE A 160 3.05 16.21 14.61
CA ILE A 160 2.33 14.96 14.91
C ILE A 160 1.99 14.20 13.62
N LEU A 161 1.65 14.93 12.55
CA LEU A 161 1.27 14.36 11.26
C LEU A 161 2.50 14.22 10.37
N GLU A 162 2.65 13.03 9.81
CA GLU A 162 3.74 12.72 8.89
C GLU A 162 3.59 13.52 7.58
N GLN A 163 4.69 14.07 7.04
CA GLN A 163 4.67 14.80 5.78
C GLN A 163 5.56 14.10 4.75
N GLY A 164 5.08 13.96 3.51
CA GLY A 164 5.84 13.33 2.44
C GLY A 164 5.00 13.06 1.21
N ASP A 165 5.53 12.25 0.30
CA ASP A 165 4.87 11.91 -0.96
C ASP A 165 3.81 10.84 -0.77
N PHE A 166 2.63 11.28 -0.34
CA PHE A 166 1.45 10.43 -0.24
C PHE A 166 0.72 10.28 -1.58
N THR A 167 0.10 9.13 -1.79
CA THR A 167 -0.88 8.90 -2.86
C THR A 167 -2.08 8.13 -2.32
N ILE A 168 -3.18 8.22 -3.07
CA ILE A 168 -4.37 7.40 -2.83
C ILE A 168 -4.16 6.04 -3.49
N TYR A 169 -4.22 5.00 -2.67
CA TYR A 169 -4.29 3.63 -3.13
C TYR A 169 -5.74 3.16 -3.12
N LYS A 170 -6.27 2.84 -4.29
CA LYS A 170 -7.47 2.04 -4.41
C LYS A 170 -7.05 0.57 -4.45
N LEU A 171 -7.44 -0.18 -3.42
CA LEU A 171 -6.90 -1.50 -3.17
C LEU A 171 -7.89 -2.60 -3.49
N TYR A 172 -7.35 -3.67 -4.06
CA TYR A 172 -8.06 -4.92 -4.29
C TYR A 172 -7.23 -6.09 -3.76
N GLU A 173 -7.89 -7.08 -3.18
CA GLU A 173 -7.24 -8.34 -2.81
C GLU A 173 -7.38 -9.35 -3.95
N ILE A 174 -6.28 -10.00 -4.30
CA ILE A 174 -6.25 -11.07 -5.30
C ILE A 174 -6.57 -12.41 -4.61
N ASN A 175 -7.55 -13.14 -5.17
CA ASN A 175 -7.86 -14.50 -4.76
C ASN A 175 -7.09 -15.48 -5.65
N LEU A 176 -6.10 -16.16 -5.07
CA LEU A 176 -5.33 -17.24 -5.71
C LEU A 176 -6.02 -18.60 -5.61
#